data_AF-A0A4D6KNU7-F1
#
_entry.id   AF-A0A4D6KNU7-F1
#
_cell.length_a   1.000
_cell.length_b   1.000
_cell.length_c   1.000
_cell.angle_alpha   90.00
_cell.angle_beta   90.00
_cell.angle_gamma   90.00
#
_symmetry.space_group_name_H-M   'P 1'
#
loop_
_entity.id
_entity.type
_entity.pdbx_description
1 polymer ?
#
loop_
_entity_poly.entity_id
_entity_poly.type
_entity_poly.pdbx_seq_one_letter_code
_entity_poly.pdbx_strand_id
1 'polypeptide(L)'
;MASIRNIIFFFTLLVVITVPITSQPCNLYRFSNNINYAACEDLPVLESSLHWNYHPASGVVDVAFNKANAKDSSWVAWAINPTSKGMLGSQSFVAVHKSNATIRAYTSPITSYATILQEGNLSFSVYNLSASYTNGRIIIFASFQLPSNKTVVNHAWQEGLVSDDGTLRPHSFSPSNLRSYGTIDFISGKVSKATEGVNSRTMLRNVHGILNTVSWGIMMPIGVMMGRYLKVFDGLGGTWFHLHRACQSLAFLIAIAGFGSGLYIGNHNGVHHVPHRCVGITLMCLASAQVCVAVFLRPKKDHKYRIFWNIFHYIVGYTTIGLAIWNVLKGFDILNAEKMWKKSYLGTIISLATIAVILEVITWIWVCNKKRTKNSQDRAVIGQQQT
;
A
#
# COMPACT_ATOMS: atom_id res chain seq x y z
N MET A 1 9.35 -8.61 -46.77
CA MET A 1 10.10 -8.47 -45.51
C MET A 1 10.21 -6.99 -45.18
N ALA A 2 9.25 -6.47 -44.42
CA ALA A 2 9.34 -5.14 -43.81
C ALA A 2 9.80 -5.34 -42.37
N SER A 3 10.93 -4.73 -42.03
CA SER A 3 11.72 -5.00 -40.83
C SER A 3 11.00 -4.60 -39.54
N ILE A 4 10.94 -5.54 -38.61
CA ILE A 4 10.43 -5.45 -37.22
C ILE A 4 11.24 -4.46 -36.33
N ARG A 5 12.14 -3.67 -36.91
CA ARG A 5 13.06 -2.79 -36.18
C ARG A 5 12.56 -1.35 -35.97
N ASN A 6 11.44 -0.94 -36.60
CA ASN A 6 10.99 0.47 -36.59
C ASN A 6 9.75 0.77 -35.72
N ILE A 7 9.24 -0.20 -34.94
CA ILE A 7 8.09 0.01 -34.03
C ILE A 7 8.53 0.44 -32.62
N ILE A 8 9.83 0.37 -32.31
CA ILE A 8 10.38 0.66 -30.97
C ILE A 8 10.71 2.16 -30.75
N PHE A 9 10.58 3.01 -31.79
CA PHE A 9 11.04 4.41 -31.73
C PHE A 9 9.92 5.48 -31.79
N PHE A 10 8.67 5.13 -31.51
CA PHE A 10 7.52 6.05 -31.56
C PHE A 10 6.78 6.17 -30.22
N PHE A 11 7.53 6.12 -29.10
CA PHE A 11 6.99 6.33 -27.75
C PHE A 11 7.81 7.35 -26.96
N THR A 12 8.17 8.46 -27.60
CA THR A 12 8.72 9.62 -26.91
C THR A 12 8.00 10.87 -27.38
N LEU A 13 7.62 11.69 -26.39
CA LEU A 13 7.11 13.06 -26.48
C LEU A 13 5.57 13.24 -26.46
N LEU A 14 5.00 13.20 -25.25
CA LEU A 14 4.21 14.33 -24.74
C LEU A 14 4.14 14.27 -23.20
N VAL A 15 5.19 14.73 -22.52
CA VAL A 15 5.08 15.10 -21.11
C VAL A 15 4.71 16.58 -21.10
N VAL A 16 3.43 16.86 -20.86
CA VAL A 16 2.98 18.19 -20.50
C VAL A 16 3.65 18.53 -19.17
N ILE A 17 4.57 19.49 -19.18
CA ILE A 17 5.13 20.07 -17.97
C ILE A 17 4.02 20.90 -17.34
N THR A 18 3.22 20.29 -16.48
CA THR A 18 2.51 21.05 -15.46
C THR A 18 3.57 21.52 -14.48
N VAL A 19 3.93 22.81 -14.54
CA VAL A 19 4.75 23.43 -13.50
C VAL A 19 3.92 23.37 -12.22
N PRO A 20 4.31 22.60 -11.19
CA PRO A 20 3.65 22.71 -9.90
C PRO A 20 3.88 24.13 -9.39
N ILE A 21 2.83 24.80 -8.95
CA ILE A 21 2.94 26.05 -8.21
C ILE A 21 3.65 25.67 -6.90
N THR A 22 4.98 25.79 -6.87
CA THR A 22 5.74 25.50 -5.66
C THR A 22 5.44 26.61 -4.67
N SER A 23 4.94 26.26 -3.48
CA SER A 23 4.87 27.19 -2.37
C SER A 23 6.26 27.77 -2.11
N GLN A 24 6.32 29.08 -1.87
CA GLN A 24 7.55 29.77 -1.53
C GLN A 24 8.22 29.10 -0.31
N PRO A 25 9.54 28.79 -0.37
CA PRO A 25 10.28 28.22 0.75
C PRO A 25 10.11 29.01 2.05
N CYS A 26 10.05 28.31 3.19
CA CYS A 26 9.76 28.93 4.49
C CYS A 26 10.73 30.09 4.81
N ASN A 27 12.02 29.94 4.48
CA ASN A 27 13.07 30.91 4.79
C ASN A 27 12.92 32.25 4.05
N LEU A 28 12.09 32.30 3.00
CA LEU A 28 11.79 33.51 2.25
C LEU A 28 10.49 34.17 2.73
N TYR A 29 9.70 33.51 3.57
CA TYR A 29 8.47 34.08 4.10
C TYR A 29 8.78 35.13 5.18
N ARG A 30 8.12 36.29 5.08
CA ARG A 30 8.25 37.39 6.04
C ARG A 30 6.92 37.59 6.74
N PHE A 31 6.92 37.46 8.06
CA PHE A 31 5.75 37.74 8.86
C PHE A 31 5.52 39.25 8.96
N SER A 32 4.26 39.65 9.05
CA SER A 32 3.86 41.02 9.38
C SER A 32 4.38 41.39 10.77
N ASN A 33 4.53 42.69 11.05
CA ASN A 33 4.92 43.23 12.37
C ASN A 33 6.34 42.85 12.86
N ASN A 34 7.30 42.60 11.95
CA ASN A 34 8.70 42.30 12.29
C ASN A 34 8.91 41.09 13.22
N ILE A 35 7.96 40.14 13.24
CA ILE A 35 8.16 38.88 13.96
C ILE A 35 9.18 38.05 13.19
N ASN A 36 10.33 37.80 13.81
CA ASN A 36 11.41 37.00 13.25
C ASN A 36 11.51 35.66 13.99
N TYR A 37 11.61 34.58 13.22
CA TYR A 37 11.86 33.23 13.73
C TYR A 37 13.28 32.79 13.36
N ALA A 38 13.98 32.18 14.31
CA ALA A 38 15.35 31.73 14.18
C ALA A 38 15.47 30.48 13.31
N ALA A 39 14.43 29.64 13.29
CA ALA A 39 14.37 28.42 12.50
C ALA A 39 13.03 28.29 11.79
N CYS A 40 13.05 27.64 10.62
CA CYS A 40 11.85 27.23 9.91
C CYS A 40 12.08 25.93 9.12
N GLU A 41 10.98 25.24 8.81
CA GLU A 41 10.97 24.06 7.93
C GLU A 41 9.69 24.06 7.08
N ASP A 42 9.83 23.71 5.79
CA ASP A 42 8.71 23.34 4.94
C ASP A 42 8.27 21.89 5.22
N LEU A 43 7.03 21.72 5.66
CA LEU A 43 6.48 20.40 5.96
C LEU A 43 6.18 19.64 4.65
N PRO A 44 6.37 18.30 4.62
CA PRO A 44 6.41 17.54 3.37
C PRO A 44 5.05 17.41 2.65
N VAL A 45 3.95 17.77 3.32
CA VAL A 45 2.58 17.60 2.85
C VAL A 45 1.69 18.75 3.34
N LEU A 46 0.57 18.93 2.65
CA LEU A 46 -0.45 19.95 2.93
C LEU A 46 0.02 21.40 2.76
N GLU A 47 1.10 21.68 2.02
CA GLU A 47 1.57 23.07 1.75
C GLU A 47 1.72 23.88 3.06
N SER A 48 2.28 23.22 4.07
CA SER A 48 2.44 23.79 5.41
C SER A 48 3.91 24.06 5.69
N SER A 49 4.19 25.06 6.51
CA SER A 49 5.53 25.38 6.99
C SER A 49 5.46 25.69 8.49
N LEU A 50 6.51 25.34 9.22
CA LEU A 50 6.62 25.61 10.65
C LEU A 50 7.79 26.56 10.88
N HIS A 51 7.60 27.57 11.73
CA HIS A 51 8.61 28.55 12.11
C HIS A 51 8.66 28.62 13.62
N TRP A 52 9.85 28.73 14.22
CA TRP A 52 9.95 28.75 15.67
C TRP A 52 11.18 29.48 16.23
N ASN A 53 11.02 29.91 17.48
CA ASN A 53 12.07 30.36 18.39
C ASN A 53 12.02 29.47 19.63
N TYR A 54 13.15 28.91 20.02
CA TYR A 54 13.28 28.17 21.27
C TYR A 54 14.08 29.00 22.28
N HIS A 55 13.57 29.10 23.51
CA HIS A 55 14.18 29.84 24.61
C HIS A 55 14.75 28.85 25.64
N PRO A 56 16.06 28.50 25.60
CA PRO A 56 16.61 27.43 26.43
C PRO A 56 16.52 27.68 27.94
N ALA A 57 16.55 28.94 28.36
CA ALA A 57 16.51 29.32 29.77
C ALA A 57 15.14 29.04 30.42
N SER A 58 14.05 29.12 29.65
CA SER A 58 12.68 28.93 30.14
C SER A 58 12.04 27.63 29.61
N GLY A 59 12.59 27.01 28.57
CA GLY A 59 11.98 25.86 27.89
C GLY A 59 10.72 26.22 27.10
N VAL A 60 10.51 27.52 26.85
CA VAL A 60 9.38 28.04 26.08
C VAL A 60 9.71 28.03 24.59
N VAL A 61 8.70 27.73 23.78
CA VAL A 61 8.78 27.80 22.33
C VAL A 61 7.72 28.78 21.82
N ASP A 62 8.15 29.71 20.97
CA ASP A 62 7.26 30.47 20.11
C ASP A 62 7.20 29.81 18.74
N VAL A 63 6.00 29.55 18.23
CA VAL A 63 5.76 28.88 16.95
C VAL A 63 4.83 29.71 16.08
N ALA A 64 5.11 29.73 14.78
CA ALA A 64 4.14 30.01 13.74
C ALA A 64 3.97 28.80 12.82
N PHE A 65 2.79 28.18 12.84
CA PHE A 65 2.39 27.19 11.84
C PHE A 65 1.62 27.90 10.73
N ASN A 66 2.15 27.83 9.51
CA ASN A 66 1.58 28.48 8.34
C ASN A 66 1.06 27.42 7.36
N LYS A 67 -0.23 27.49 7.01
CA LYS A 67 -0.86 26.71 5.94
C LYS A 67 -1.16 27.64 4.77
N ALA A 68 -0.46 27.44 3.65
CA ALA A 68 -0.75 28.14 2.41
C ALA A 68 -1.96 27.54 1.70
N ASN A 69 -2.58 28.29 0.76
CA ASN A 69 -3.70 27.83 -0.06
C ASN A 69 -4.86 27.24 0.77
N ALA A 70 -5.13 27.83 1.93
CA ALA A 70 -6.25 27.46 2.78
C ALA A 70 -7.56 27.80 2.08
N LYS A 71 -8.52 26.86 2.13
CA LYS A 71 -9.84 27.06 1.55
C LYS A 71 -10.64 28.07 2.37
N ASP A 72 -11.60 28.74 1.73
CA ASP A 72 -12.61 29.50 2.46
C ASP A 72 -13.45 28.57 3.32
N SER A 73 -13.86 29.03 4.50
CA SER A 73 -14.54 28.21 5.52
C SER A 73 -13.79 26.90 5.82
N SER A 74 -12.57 27.03 6.36
CA SER A 74 -11.71 25.89 6.70
C SER A 74 -11.11 26.02 8.09
N TRP A 75 -10.70 24.89 8.65
CA TRP A 75 -9.93 24.83 9.87
C TRP A 75 -8.58 24.19 9.59
N VAL A 76 -7.57 24.61 10.33
CA VAL A 76 -6.25 24.01 10.33
C VAL A 76 -5.84 23.76 11.77
N ALA A 77 -5.07 22.70 11.99
CA ALA A 77 -4.56 22.37 13.29
C ALA A 77 -3.09 21.97 13.20
N TRP A 78 -2.30 22.42 14.16
CA TRP A 78 -0.97 21.90 14.44
C TRP A 78 -0.94 21.41 15.89
N ALA A 79 -0.33 20.26 16.13
CA ALA A 79 -0.44 19.59 17.41
C ALA A 79 0.88 18.93 17.83
N ILE A 80 1.10 18.88 19.14
CA ILE A 80 2.17 18.09 19.75
C ILE A 80 1.56 16.84 20.34
N ASN A 81 2.18 15.69 20.12
CA ASN A 81 1.80 14.45 20.78
C ASN A 81 2.89 14.02 21.77
N PRO A 82 2.68 14.21 23.09
CA PRO A 82 3.69 13.86 24.09
C PRO A 82 3.75 12.35 24.38
N THR A 83 2.77 11.56 23.93
CA THR A 83 2.64 10.12 24.31
C THR A 83 2.84 9.16 23.14
N SER A 84 2.60 9.60 21.91
CA SER A 84 2.57 8.78 20.70
C SER A 84 3.05 9.57 19.47
N LYS A 85 3.06 8.92 18.30
CA LYS A 85 3.45 9.51 17.01
C LYS A 85 2.29 9.84 16.07
N GLY A 86 1.05 9.48 16.45
CA GLY A 86 -0.15 9.62 15.60
C GLY A 86 -1.14 10.67 16.10
N MET A 87 -2.34 10.69 15.53
CA MET A 87 -3.41 11.63 15.90
C MET A 87 -3.88 11.47 17.36
N LEU A 88 -4.12 10.23 17.81
CA LEU A 88 -4.61 9.96 19.15
C LEU A 88 -3.59 10.36 20.23
N GLY A 89 -4.01 11.16 21.20
CA GLY A 89 -3.16 11.73 22.24
C GLY A 89 -2.50 13.06 21.85
N SER A 90 -2.78 13.57 20.64
CA SER A 90 -2.27 14.87 20.21
C SER A 90 -2.95 16.01 20.98
N GLN A 91 -2.21 17.07 21.20
CA GLN A 91 -2.63 18.27 21.90
C GLN A 91 -2.48 19.43 20.94
N SER A 92 -3.61 19.91 20.45
CA SER A 92 -3.68 20.70 19.23
C SER A 92 -3.94 22.17 19.50
N PHE A 93 -3.31 23.00 18.67
CA PHE A 93 -3.66 24.39 18.44
C PHE A 93 -4.48 24.43 17.15
N VAL A 94 -5.70 24.93 17.25
CA VAL A 94 -6.68 24.93 16.16
C VAL A 94 -6.93 26.36 15.75
N ALA A 95 -6.93 26.62 14.45
CA ALA A 95 -7.47 27.85 13.86
C ALA A 95 -8.67 27.51 12.98
N VAL A 96 -9.76 28.25 13.16
CA VAL A 96 -10.99 28.14 12.38
C VAL A 96 -11.21 29.46 11.66
N HIS A 97 -11.21 29.43 10.34
CA HIS A 97 -11.53 30.55 9.46
C HIS A 97 -12.91 30.31 8.84
N LYS A 98 -13.83 31.28 8.96
CA LYS A 98 -15.18 31.22 8.39
C LYS A 98 -15.30 32.22 7.23
N SER A 99 -16.20 31.96 6.29
CA SER A 99 -16.47 32.79 5.11
C SER A 99 -16.83 34.26 5.42
N ASN A 100 -17.29 34.56 6.63
CA ASN A 100 -17.52 35.94 7.10
C ASN A 100 -16.22 36.66 7.54
N ALA A 101 -15.06 36.20 7.10
CA ALA A 101 -13.73 36.68 7.46
C ALA A 101 -13.38 36.61 8.97
N THR A 102 -14.16 35.87 9.77
CA THR A 102 -13.82 35.64 11.17
C THR A 102 -12.78 34.53 11.30
N ILE A 103 -11.78 34.76 12.14
CA ILE A 103 -10.80 33.75 12.52
C ILE A 103 -10.72 33.63 14.04
N ARG A 104 -10.68 32.39 14.52
CA ARG A 104 -10.54 32.08 15.94
C ARG A 104 -9.47 31.02 16.14
N ALA A 105 -8.63 31.21 17.15
CA ALA A 105 -7.67 30.23 17.61
C ALA A 105 -8.07 29.70 19.00
N TYR A 106 -7.88 28.41 19.23
CA TYR A 106 -8.10 27.78 20.54
C TYR A 106 -7.35 26.45 20.64
N THR A 107 -7.24 25.89 21.86
CA THR A 107 -6.58 24.60 22.10
C THR A 107 -7.59 23.45 22.14
N SER A 108 -7.21 22.27 21.67
CA SER A 108 -8.06 21.08 21.72
C SER A 108 -7.26 19.80 22.02
N PRO A 109 -7.56 19.06 23.11
CA PRO A 109 -6.96 17.76 23.39
C PRO A 109 -7.66 16.65 22.58
N ILE A 110 -6.87 15.85 21.84
CA ILE A 110 -7.38 14.80 20.95
C ILE A 110 -7.33 13.44 21.65
N THR A 111 -8.43 13.06 22.29
CA THR A 111 -8.55 11.81 23.04
C THR A 111 -9.24 10.69 22.27
N SER A 112 -9.79 10.96 21.07
CA SER A 112 -10.50 9.99 20.23
C SER A 112 -10.37 10.33 18.74
N TYR A 113 -10.51 9.33 17.87
CA TYR A 113 -10.61 9.52 16.41
C TYR A 113 -11.93 10.19 15.98
N ALA A 114 -12.97 10.15 16.83
CA ALA A 114 -14.25 10.82 16.60
C ALA A 114 -14.27 12.26 17.17
N THR A 115 -13.10 12.92 17.26
CA THR A 115 -12.99 14.27 17.79
C THR A 115 -13.74 15.29 16.91
N ILE A 116 -14.38 16.25 17.56
CA ILE A 116 -14.97 17.45 16.93
C ILE A 116 -14.08 18.68 17.09
N LEU A 117 -12.81 18.48 17.47
CA LEU A 117 -11.87 19.54 17.88
C LEU A 117 -12.48 20.43 18.98
N GLN A 118 -13.03 19.80 20.02
CA GLN A 118 -13.62 20.49 21.15
C GLN A 118 -12.57 21.31 21.90
N GLU A 119 -12.88 22.56 22.21
CA GLU A 119 -12.02 23.44 22.98
C GLU A 119 -11.76 22.87 24.38
N GLY A 120 -10.49 22.86 24.78
CA GLY A 120 -10.09 22.32 26.07
C GLY A 120 -8.61 22.57 26.37
N ASN A 121 -8.25 22.38 27.64
CA ASN A 121 -6.91 22.63 28.13
C ASN A 121 -5.92 21.54 27.68
N LEU A 122 -4.67 21.96 27.47
CA LEU A 122 -3.54 21.08 27.19
C LEU A 122 -2.85 20.67 28.50
N SER A 123 -2.08 19.59 28.48
CA SER A 123 -1.29 19.12 29.61
C SER A 123 -0.02 19.95 29.86
N PHE A 124 0.26 20.93 29.00
CA PHE A 124 1.36 21.86 29.11
C PHE A 124 0.84 23.30 28.98
N SER A 125 1.53 24.24 29.61
CA SER A 125 1.12 25.64 29.67
C SER A 125 1.19 26.28 28.28
N VAL A 126 0.13 27.01 27.91
CA VAL A 126 0.06 27.85 26.71
C VAL A 126 -0.04 29.29 27.18
N TYR A 127 0.97 30.10 26.84
CA TYR A 127 1.10 31.50 27.26
C TYR A 127 0.43 32.46 26.28
N ASN A 128 0.47 32.13 24.99
CA ASN A 128 -0.17 32.93 23.95
C ASN A 128 -0.69 32.01 22.84
N LEU A 129 -1.85 32.34 22.28
CA LEU A 129 -2.42 31.68 21.13
C LEU A 129 -3.24 32.69 20.33
N SER A 130 -2.92 32.83 19.05
CA SER A 130 -3.69 33.63 18.09
C SER A 130 -3.62 33.02 16.71
N ALA A 131 -4.46 33.49 15.80
CA ALA A 131 -4.39 33.10 14.40
C ALA A 131 -4.71 34.28 13.49
N SER A 132 -4.16 34.25 12.27
CA SER A 132 -4.47 35.21 11.22
C SER A 132 -4.81 34.52 9.91
N TYR A 133 -5.64 35.18 9.11
CA TYR A 133 -5.90 34.81 7.72
C TYR A 133 -5.46 35.96 6.82
N THR A 134 -4.54 35.70 5.89
CA THR A 134 -4.04 36.72 4.96
C THR A 134 -3.58 36.06 3.66
N ASN A 135 -4.02 36.58 2.51
CA ASN A 135 -3.64 36.09 1.18
C ASN A 135 -3.83 34.57 1.01
N GLY A 136 -4.96 34.03 1.45
CA GLY A 136 -5.25 32.59 1.37
C GLY A 136 -4.40 31.72 2.30
N ARG A 137 -3.76 32.30 3.32
CA ARG A 137 -2.97 31.58 4.31
C ARG A 137 -3.62 31.66 5.68
N ILE A 138 -3.71 30.52 6.37
CA ILE A 138 -4.05 30.50 7.79
C ILE A 138 -2.75 30.29 8.57
N ILE A 139 -2.49 31.17 9.53
CA ILE A 139 -1.31 31.10 10.39
C ILE A 139 -1.76 30.99 11.83
N ILE A 140 -1.27 29.97 12.55
CA ILE A 140 -1.42 29.82 13.99
C ILE A 140 -0.14 30.31 14.65
N PHE A 141 -0.26 31.26 15.58
CA PHE A 141 0.82 31.71 16.45
C PHE A 141 0.59 31.15 17.85
N ALA A 142 1.57 30.48 18.41
CA ALA A 142 1.49 29.91 19.76
C ALA A 142 2.79 30.12 20.54
N SER A 143 2.68 30.40 21.83
CA SER A 143 3.80 30.40 22.78
C SER A 143 3.46 29.45 23.91
N PHE A 144 4.28 28.43 24.16
CA PHE A 144 3.94 27.36 25.10
C PHE A 144 5.18 26.69 25.71
N GLN A 145 4.98 26.03 26.84
CA GLN A 145 6.00 25.25 27.53
C GLN A 145 6.16 23.88 26.86
N LEU A 146 7.39 23.45 26.59
CA LEU A 146 7.60 22.10 26.08
C LEU A 146 7.21 21.02 27.09
N PRO A 147 6.48 19.98 26.67
CA PRO A 147 6.11 18.89 27.56
C PRO A 147 7.33 18.10 28.03
N SER A 148 7.39 17.83 29.34
CA SER A 148 8.42 17.00 29.98
C SER A 148 9.87 17.49 29.80
N ASN A 149 10.10 18.78 29.53
CA ASN A 149 11.42 19.38 29.27
C ASN A 149 12.20 18.68 28.14
N LYS A 150 11.51 18.00 27.22
CA LYS A 150 12.12 17.38 26.04
C LYS A 150 12.10 18.37 24.89
N THR A 151 13.24 18.52 24.22
CA THR A 151 13.37 19.39 23.03
C THR A 151 12.93 18.70 21.75
N VAL A 152 12.87 17.36 21.78
CA VAL A 152 12.38 16.51 20.71
C VAL A 152 10.95 16.09 21.01
N VAL A 153 10.00 16.47 20.14
CA VAL A 153 8.59 16.12 20.28
C VAL A 153 8.02 15.55 18.99
N ASN A 154 7.00 14.68 19.12
CA ASN A 154 6.21 14.29 17.97
C ASN A 154 5.17 15.38 17.69
N HIS A 155 4.95 15.66 16.42
CA HIS A 155 3.93 16.61 16.00
C HIS A 155 3.04 16.03 14.90
N ALA A 156 1.87 16.63 14.71
CA ALA A 156 0.97 16.34 13.61
C ALA A 156 0.27 17.62 13.16
N TRP A 157 -0.11 17.70 11.90
CA TRP A 157 -0.88 18.82 11.36
C TRP A 157 -2.00 18.34 10.47
N GLN A 158 -3.10 19.07 10.41
CA GLN A 158 -4.25 18.74 9.57
C GLN A 158 -4.98 19.97 9.07
N GLU A 159 -5.78 19.76 8.04
CA GLU A 159 -6.77 20.71 7.54
C GLU A 159 -8.12 20.03 7.33
N GLY A 160 -9.19 20.79 7.44
CA GLY A 160 -10.54 20.35 7.12
C GLY A 160 -11.48 21.52 6.83
N LEU A 161 -12.71 21.19 6.42
CA LEU A 161 -13.72 22.20 6.06
C LEU A 161 -14.62 22.53 7.25
N VAL A 162 -15.18 23.73 7.24
CA VAL A 162 -16.22 24.19 8.16
C VAL A 162 -17.54 24.19 7.39
N SER A 163 -18.56 23.54 7.94
CA SER A 163 -19.93 23.57 7.41
C SER A 163 -20.57 24.94 7.63
N ASP A 164 -21.65 25.23 6.90
CA ASP A 164 -22.40 26.50 7.00
C ASP A 164 -22.99 26.74 8.41
N ASP A 165 -23.32 25.67 9.13
CA ASP A 165 -23.77 25.69 10.54
C ASP A 165 -22.62 25.93 11.54
N GLY A 166 -21.38 26.05 11.06
CA GLY A 166 -20.18 26.22 11.88
C GLY A 166 -19.54 24.91 12.36
N THR A 167 -20.09 23.75 11.99
CA THR A 167 -19.56 22.43 12.38
C THR A 167 -18.24 22.13 11.66
N LEU A 168 -17.23 21.70 12.41
CA LEU A 168 -15.94 21.29 11.84
C LEU A 168 -16.04 19.87 11.26
N ARG A 169 -15.80 19.74 9.95
CA ARG A 169 -15.79 18.44 9.28
C ARG A 169 -14.48 17.69 9.54
N PRO A 170 -14.50 16.36 9.56
CA PRO A 170 -13.27 15.56 9.62
C PRO A 170 -12.30 15.95 8.51
N HIS A 171 -10.99 15.88 8.82
CA HIS A 171 -9.97 16.01 7.79
C HIS A 171 -10.07 14.87 6.78
N SER A 172 -9.52 15.09 5.57
CA SER A 172 -9.48 14.05 4.54
C SER A 172 -8.57 12.87 4.96
N PHE A 173 -8.81 11.70 4.39
CA PHE A 173 -7.93 10.52 4.52
C PHE A 173 -6.99 10.37 3.31
N SER A 174 -6.68 11.47 2.62
CA SER A 174 -5.75 11.44 1.49
C SER A 174 -4.33 11.04 1.95
N PRO A 175 -3.47 10.52 1.04
CA PRO A 175 -2.08 10.21 1.37
C PRO A 175 -1.30 11.40 1.95
N SER A 176 -1.67 12.64 1.63
CA SER A 176 -1.06 13.83 2.22
C SER A 176 -1.48 13.99 3.68
N ASN A 177 -2.78 13.87 4.00
CA ASN A 177 -3.26 13.93 5.38
C ASN A 177 -2.69 12.78 6.24
N LEU A 178 -2.63 11.56 5.70
CA LEU A 178 -2.11 10.40 6.45
C LEU A 178 -0.61 10.47 6.73
N ARG A 179 0.15 11.28 5.98
CA ARG A 179 1.59 11.52 6.19
C ARG A 179 1.88 12.79 6.97
N SER A 180 0.85 13.44 7.50
CA SER A 180 0.91 14.76 8.12
C SER A 180 1.29 14.69 9.61
N TYR A 181 2.44 14.05 9.87
CA TYR A 181 3.02 13.89 11.20
C TYR A 181 4.54 13.71 11.10
N GLY A 182 5.25 13.91 12.21
CA GLY A 182 6.71 13.90 12.22
C GLY A 182 7.29 14.09 13.62
N THR A 183 8.60 14.31 13.67
CA THR A 183 9.33 14.63 14.90
C THR A 183 10.12 15.91 14.68
N ILE A 184 9.96 16.86 15.59
CA ILE A 184 10.70 18.12 15.58
C ILE A 184 11.64 18.17 16.78
N ASP A 185 12.87 18.60 16.55
CA ASP A 185 13.81 19.01 17.60
C ASP A 185 13.95 20.53 17.59
N PHE A 186 13.46 21.16 18.65
CA PHE A 186 13.45 22.62 18.79
C PHE A 186 14.84 23.23 18.99
N ILE A 187 15.87 22.44 19.36
CA ILE A 187 17.26 22.92 19.45
C ILE A 187 17.97 22.84 18.11
N SER A 188 18.02 21.65 17.49
CA SER A 188 18.86 21.45 16.31
C SER A 188 18.33 22.12 15.05
N GLY A 189 17.11 22.68 15.10
CA GLY A 189 16.49 23.30 13.93
C GLY A 189 15.95 22.26 12.95
N LYS A 190 16.12 20.96 13.21
CA LYS A 190 15.80 19.89 12.26
C LYS A 190 14.42 19.32 12.57
N VAL A 191 13.51 19.48 11.63
CA VAL A 191 12.37 18.56 11.52
C VAL A 191 12.91 17.33 10.83
N SER A 192 13.12 16.27 11.60
CA SER A 192 13.35 14.99 10.96
C SER A 192 12.00 14.56 10.37
N LYS A 193 11.99 14.24 9.06
CA LYS A 193 11.02 13.23 8.60
C LYS A 193 11.08 12.15 9.66
N ALA A 194 9.94 11.70 10.17
CA ALA A 194 9.94 10.47 10.92
C ALA A 194 10.73 9.48 10.04
N THR A 195 11.97 9.16 10.42
CA THR A 195 12.68 7.99 9.92
C THR A 195 11.60 6.95 10.01
N GLU A 196 11.17 6.39 8.87
CA GLU A 196 10.02 5.50 8.80
C GLU A 196 10.15 4.51 9.94
N GLY A 197 9.55 4.83 11.08
CA GLY A 197 9.38 3.91 12.17
C GLY A 197 8.21 3.17 11.62
N VAL A 198 8.51 2.24 10.69
CA VAL A 198 7.54 1.58 9.85
C VAL A 198 6.48 1.17 10.83
N ASN A 199 5.32 1.82 10.77
CA ASN A 199 4.25 1.56 11.72
C ASN A 199 4.12 0.04 11.70
N SER A 200 4.44 -0.64 12.80
CA SER A 200 4.67 -2.09 12.76
C SER A 200 3.47 -2.82 12.16
N ARG A 201 2.28 -2.22 12.31
CA ARG A 201 1.02 -2.62 11.66
C ARG A 201 1.03 -2.43 10.15
N THR A 202 1.51 -1.29 9.65
CA THR A 202 1.68 -1.03 8.20
C THR A 202 2.78 -1.91 7.60
N MET A 203 3.91 -2.08 8.30
CA MET A 203 4.95 -3.03 7.90
C MET A 203 4.38 -4.43 7.75
N LEU A 204 3.68 -4.91 8.78
CA LEU A 204 3.13 -6.26 8.80
C LEU A 204 2.06 -6.45 7.73
N ARG A 205 1.22 -5.43 7.49
CA ARG A 205 0.25 -5.42 6.39
C ARG A 205 0.93 -5.48 5.02
N ASN A 206 2.01 -4.72 4.83
CA ASN A 206 2.78 -4.74 3.58
C ASN A 206 3.49 -6.09 3.39
N VAL A 207 4.10 -6.64 4.44
CA VAL A 207 4.72 -7.97 4.42
C VAL A 207 3.69 -9.05 4.10
N HIS A 208 2.52 -9.03 4.75
CA HIS A 208 1.40 -9.90 4.42
C HIS A 208 1.00 -9.79 2.94
N GLY A 209 0.84 -8.56 2.44
CA GLY A 209 0.51 -8.31 1.04
C GLY A 209 1.56 -8.85 0.06
N ILE A 210 2.84 -8.63 0.33
CA ILE A 210 3.96 -9.09 -0.51
C ILE A 210 4.03 -10.62 -0.52
N LEU A 211 4.05 -11.26 0.66
CA LEU A 211 4.14 -12.72 0.78
C LEU A 211 3.00 -13.41 0.02
N ASN A 212 1.77 -12.90 0.15
CA ASN A 212 0.61 -13.49 -0.51
C ASN A 212 0.57 -13.17 -2.02
N THR A 213 1.01 -11.99 -2.45
CA THR A 213 1.10 -11.67 -3.89
C THR A 213 2.12 -12.55 -4.59
N VAL A 214 3.30 -12.74 -3.99
CA VAL A 214 4.37 -13.57 -4.55
C VAL A 214 3.95 -15.04 -4.58
N SER A 215 3.47 -15.58 -3.46
CA SER A 215 3.07 -17.00 -3.37
C SER A 215 1.81 -17.29 -4.18
N TRP A 216 0.65 -16.79 -3.74
CA TRP A 216 -0.66 -17.07 -4.33
C TRP A 216 -0.84 -16.42 -5.70
N GLY A 217 -0.40 -15.17 -5.84
CA GLY A 217 -0.66 -14.37 -7.03
C GLY A 217 0.25 -14.68 -8.22
N ILE A 218 1.47 -15.20 -8.01
CA ILE A 218 2.48 -15.35 -9.07
C ILE A 218 3.04 -16.78 -9.12
N MET A 219 3.61 -17.29 -8.03
CA MET A 219 4.28 -18.58 -8.04
C MET A 219 3.30 -19.75 -8.26
N MET A 220 2.13 -19.73 -7.62
CA MET A 220 1.11 -20.77 -7.79
C MET A 220 0.64 -20.90 -9.26
N PRO A 221 0.28 -19.81 -9.98
CA PRO A 221 0.03 -19.85 -11.42
C PRO A 221 1.20 -20.39 -12.25
N ILE A 222 2.43 -19.94 -11.97
CA ILE A 222 3.63 -20.42 -12.68
C ILE A 222 3.80 -21.94 -12.50
N GLY A 223 3.63 -22.44 -11.28
CA GLY A 223 3.69 -23.87 -10.99
C GLY A 223 2.63 -24.65 -11.77
N VAL A 224 1.41 -24.14 -11.90
CA VAL A 224 0.35 -24.74 -12.72
C VAL A 224 0.75 -24.77 -14.20
N MET A 225 1.31 -23.67 -14.73
CA MET A 225 1.80 -23.60 -16.12
C MET A 225 2.91 -24.62 -16.38
N MET A 226 3.88 -24.77 -15.46
CA MET A 226 4.92 -25.80 -15.56
C MET A 226 4.31 -27.20 -15.66
N GLY A 227 3.34 -27.51 -14.80
CA GLY A 227 2.66 -28.81 -14.81
C GLY A 227 1.80 -29.07 -16.05
N ARG A 228 1.25 -28.01 -16.66
CA ARG A 228 0.39 -28.10 -17.85
C ARG A 228 1.19 -28.21 -19.15
N TYR A 229 2.21 -27.38 -19.32
CA TYR A 229 2.88 -27.21 -20.61
C TYR A 229 4.17 -28.04 -20.72
N LEU A 230 4.99 -28.12 -19.67
CA LEU A 230 6.26 -28.85 -19.75
C LEU A 230 6.06 -30.36 -19.85
N LYS A 231 4.93 -30.90 -19.36
CA LYS A 231 4.60 -32.34 -19.47
C LYS A 231 4.42 -32.81 -20.92
N VAL A 232 4.24 -31.89 -21.87
CA VAL A 232 3.96 -32.20 -23.27
C VAL A 232 5.24 -32.56 -24.01
N PHE A 233 6.39 -31.96 -23.66
CA PHE A 233 7.64 -32.17 -24.37
C PHE A 233 8.35 -33.47 -23.93
N ASP A 234 8.48 -34.43 -24.85
CA ASP A 234 9.07 -35.75 -24.57
C ASP A 234 10.50 -35.68 -23.99
N GLY A 235 11.29 -34.69 -24.40
CA GLY A 235 12.68 -34.52 -23.96
C GLY A 235 12.86 -34.16 -22.48
N LEU A 236 11.77 -33.82 -21.75
CA LEU A 236 11.83 -33.44 -20.35
C LEU A 236 11.50 -34.60 -19.38
N GLY A 237 11.05 -35.76 -19.87
CA GLY A 237 10.80 -36.94 -19.02
C GLY A 237 10.00 -36.64 -17.74
N GLY A 238 10.57 -36.95 -16.58
CA GLY A 238 9.99 -36.65 -15.26
C GLY A 238 10.25 -35.23 -14.75
N THR A 239 11.09 -34.44 -15.41
CA THR A 239 11.58 -33.14 -14.92
C THR A 239 10.45 -32.14 -14.68
N TRP A 240 9.44 -32.09 -15.55
CA TRP A 240 8.28 -31.22 -15.36
C TRP A 240 7.58 -31.47 -14.02
N PHE A 241 7.54 -32.72 -13.56
CA PHE A 241 6.87 -33.11 -12.32
C PHE A 241 7.67 -32.62 -11.11
N HIS A 242 9.00 -32.69 -11.17
CA HIS A 242 9.88 -32.15 -10.14
C HIS A 242 9.81 -30.62 -10.08
N LEU A 243 9.82 -29.94 -11.23
CA LEU A 243 9.70 -28.48 -11.31
C LEU A 243 8.35 -27.99 -10.76
N HIS A 244 7.25 -28.60 -11.21
CA HIS A 244 5.91 -28.31 -10.68
C HIS A 244 5.86 -28.52 -9.17
N ARG A 245 6.33 -29.68 -8.68
CA ARG A 245 6.31 -29.99 -7.24
C ARG A 245 7.15 -29.01 -6.43
N ALA A 246 8.37 -28.70 -6.87
CA ALA A 246 9.26 -27.78 -6.18
C ALA A 246 8.66 -26.36 -6.10
N CYS A 247 8.16 -25.85 -7.23
CA CYS A 247 7.53 -24.54 -7.30
C CYS A 247 6.29 -24.44 -6.39
N GLN A 248 5.40 -25.44 -6.46
CA GLN A 248 4.18 -25.49 -5.64
C GLN A 248 4.48 -25.63 -4.15
N SER A 249 5.44 -26.49 -3.76
CA SER A 249 5.87 -26.63 -2.38
C SER A 249 6.43 -25.34 -1.81
N LEU A 250 7.31 -24.66 -2.56
CA LEU A 250 7.90 -23.39 -2.12
C LEU A 250 6.84 -22.29 -2.00
N ALA A 251 5.94 -22.18 -2.98
CA ALA A 251 4.84 -21.24 -2.93
C ALA A 251 3.93 -21.51 -1.72
N PHE A 252 3.64 -22.77 -1.40
CA PHE A 252 2.82 -23.15 -0.26
C PHE A 252 3.46 -22.81 1.08
N LEU A 253 4.78 -23.02 1.23
CA LEU A 253 5.51 -22.63 2.46
C LEU A 253 5.45 -21.10 2.70
N ILE A 254 5.67 -20.31 1.66
CA ILE A 254 5.54 -18.84 1.73
C ILE A 254 4.09 -18.45 2.06
N ALA A 255 3.11 -19.14 1.46
CA ALA A 255 1.68 -18.91 1.72
C ALA A 255 1.27 -19.19 3.18
N ILE A 256 1.89 -20.17 3.86
CA ILE A 256 1.65 -20.42 5.29
C ILE A 256 2.07 -19.21 6.13
N ALA A 257 3.25 -18.64 5.87
CA ALA A 257 3.70 -17.41 6.55
C ALA A 257 2.81 -16.21 6.22
N GLY A 258 2.40 -16.08 4.94
CA GLY A 258 1.43 -15.08 4.49
C GLY A 258 0.07 -15.20 5.18
N PHE A 259 -0.42 -16.42 5.40
CA PHE A 259 -1.67 -16.68 6.10
C PHE A 259 -1.57 -16.42 7.60
N GLY A 260 -0.49 -16.89 8.24
CA GLY A 260 -0.22 -16.65 9.66
C GLY A 260 -0.14 -15.17 10.01
N SER A 261 0.56 -14.37 9.19
CA SER A 261 0.59 -12.91 9.34
C SER A 261 -0.81 -12.28 9.20
N GLY A 262 -1.66 -12.80 8.29
CA GLY A 262 -3.05 -12.34 8.13
C GLY A 262 -3.92 -12.63 9.36
N LEU A 263 -3.82 -13.84 9.92
CA LEU A 263 -4.51 -14.20 11.17
C LEU A 263 -4.06 -13.32 12.34
N TYR A 264 -2.74 -13.08 12.45
CA TYR A 264 -2.19 -12.22 13.48
C TYR A 264 -2.72 -10.79 13.38
N ILE A 265 -2.74 -10.21 12.17
CA ILE A 265 -3.29 -8.88 11.91
C ILE A 265 -4.77 -8.83 12.33
N GLY A 266 -5.56 -9.83 11.94
CA GLY A 266 -6.98 -9.89 12.27
C GLY A 266 -7.24 -9.93 13.77
N ASN A 267 -6.48 -10.73 14.53
CA ASN A 267 -6.71 -10.94 15.96
C ASN A 267 -6.19 -9.78 16.84
N HIS A 268 -5.08 -9.14 16.46
CA HIS A 268 -4.40 -8.16 17.32
C HIS A 268 -4.62 -6.70 16.90
N ASN A 269 -4.95 -6.43 15.63
CA ASN A 269 -5.10 -5.07 15.13
C ASN A 269 -6.57 -4.68 14.86
N GLY A 270 -7.53 -5.55 15.17
CA GLY A 270 -8.98 -5.28 15.07
C GLY A 270 -9.48 -4.98 13.65
N VAL A 271 -8.71 -5.32 12.61
CA VAL A 271 -9.08 -5.08 11.22
C VAL A 271 -9.70 -6.33 10.62
N HIS A 272 -11.02 -6.28 10.42
CA HIS A 272 -11.79 -7.40 9.91
C HIS A 272 -12.40 -7.06 8.56
N HIS A 273 -11.85 -7.63 7.50
CA HIS A 273 -12.49 -7.65 6.18
C HIS A 273 -13.04 -9.04 5.92
N VAL A 274 -14.31 -9.24 6.28
CA VAL A 274 -14.97 -10.55 6.28
C VAL A 274 -14.79 -11.30 4.94
N PRO A 275 -15.03 -10.71 3.76
CA PRO A 275 -14.90 -11.44 2.50
C PRO A 275 -13.46 -11.89 2.20
N HIS A 276 -12.48 -11.02 2.42
CA HIS A 276 -11.06 -11.32 2.18
C HIS A 276 -10.56 -12.42 3.13
N ARG A 277 -10.99 -12.37 4.39
CA ARG A 277 -10.64 -13.38 5.40
C ARG A 277 -11.26 -14.74 5.07
N CYS A 278 -12.56 -14.77 4.74
CA CYS A 278 -13.25 -16.02 4.39
C CYS A 278 -12.59 -16.69 3.19
N VAL A 279 -12.35 -15.95 2.11
CA VAL A 279 -11.68 -16.51 0.93
C VAL A 279 -10.23 -16.90 1.23
N GLY A 280 -9.50 -16.12 2.04
CA GLY A 280 -8.16 -16.48 2.50
C GLY A 280 -8.10 -17.81 3.27
N ILE A 281 -9.08 -18.07 4.14
CA ILE A 281 -9.21 -19.35 4.86
C ILE A 281 -9.56 -20.47 3.88
N THR A 282 -10.53 -20.25 2.99
CA THR A 282 -10.90 -21.22 1.95
C THR A 282 -9.70 -21.60 1.08
N LEU A 283 -8.88 -20.64 0.67
CA LEU A 283 -7.65 -20.87 -0.09
C LEU A 283 -6.67 -21.78 0.66
N MET A 284 -6.46 -21.51 1.96
CA MET A 284 -5.57 -22.32 2.78
C MET A 284 -6.09 -23.76 2.93
N CYS A 285 -7.40 -23.95 3.13
CA CYS A 285 -8.02 -25.27 3.19
C CYS A 285 -7.87 -26.03 1.86
N LEU A 286 -8.19 -25.39 0.73
CA LEU A 286 -8.11 -26.02 -0.59
C LEU A 286 -6.67 -26.40 -0.97
N ALA A 287 -5.70 -25.51 -0.73
CA ALA A 287 -4.29 -25.80 -1.01
C ALA A 287 -3.73 -26.90 -0.08
N SER A 288 -4.11 -26.90 1.20
CA SER A 288 -3.73 -27.97 2.12
C SER A 288 -4.30 -29.31 1.67
N ALA A 289 -5.57 -29.35 1.27
CA ALA A 289 -6.19 -30.55 0.70
C ALA A 289 -5.47 -31.01 -0.59
N GLN A 290 -5.11 -30.07 -1.47
CA GLN A 290 -4.37 -30.33 -2.70
C GLN A 290 -3.01 -30.99 -2.40
N VAL A 291 -2.25 -30.46 -1.44
CA VAL A 291 -0.94 -31.00 -1.03
C VAL A 291 -1.10 -32.37 -0.37
N CYS A 292 -2.02 -32.52 0.58
CA CYS A 292 -2.26 -33.78 1.28
C CYS A 292 -2.67 -34.90 0.31
N VAL A 293 -3.64 -34.63 -0.57
CA VAL A 293 -4.10 -35.61 -1.58
C VAL A 293 -3.01 -35.93 -2.60
N ALA A 294 -2.16 -34.95 -2.95
CA ALA A 294 -1.05 -35.18 -3.88
C ALA A 294 0.12 -35.97 -3.28
N VAL A 295 0.36 -35.85 -1.98
CA VAL A 295 1.47 -36.54 -1.28
C VAL A 295 1.05 -37.93 -0.80
N PHE A 296 -0.11 -38.03 -0.13
CA PHE A 296 -0.50 -39.26 0.58
C PHE A 296 -1.42 -40.17 -0.24
N LEU A 297 -2.23 -39.59 -1.15
CA LEU A 297 -3.33 -40.30 -1.81
C LEU A 297 -3.16 -40.42 -3.33
N ARG A 298 -1.97 -40.14 -3.87
CA ARG A 298 -1.70 -40.17 -5.32
C ARG A 298 -1.58 -41.61 -5.83
N PRO A 299 -2.53 -42.13 -6.62
CA PRO A 299 -2.47 -43.50 -7.13
C PRO A 299 -1.41 -43.66 -8.23
N LYS A 300 -0.95 -44.90 -8.45
CA LYS A 300 -0.12 -45.28 -9.62
C LYS A 300 -0.85 -44.96 -10.93
N LYS A 301 -0.10 -44.77 -12.03
CA LYS A 301 -0.64 -44.26 -13.31
C LYS A 301 -1.70 -45.18 -13.94
N ASP A 302 -1.60 -46.47 -13.68
CA ASP A 302 -2.43 -47.58 -14.17
C ASP A 302 -3.65 -47.88 -13.27
N HIS A 303 -3.76 -47.24 -12.11
CA HIS A 303 -4.81 -47.54 -11.14
C HIS A 303 -6.15 -46.86 -11.49
N LYS A 304 -7.29 -47.56 -11.33
CA LYS A 304 -8.64 -47.04 -11.63
C LYS A 304 -8.97 -45.69 -10.94
N TYR A 305 -8.50 -45.50 -9.71
CA TYR A 305 -8.71 -44.25 -8.96
C TYR A 305 -7.88 -43.06 -9.44
N ARG A 306 -6.94 -43.27 -10.37
CA ARG A 306 -6.12 -42.19 -10.96
C ARG A 306 -6.98 -41.13 -11.65
N ILE A 307 -8.09 -41.53 -12.27
CA ILE A 307 -9.06 -40.62 -12.90
C ILE A 307 -9.66 -39.66 -11.87
N PHE A 308 -10.20 -40.18 -10.76
CA PHE A 308 -10.81 -39.35 -9.73
C PHE A 308 -9.79 -38.41 -9.08
N TRP A 309 -8.57 -38.90 -8.83
CA TRP A 309 -7.47 -38.07 -8.34
C TRP A 309 -7.14 -36.93 -9.32
N ASN A 310 -7.10 -37.19 -10.63
CA ASN A 310 -6.85 -36.16 -11.64
C ASN A 310 -7.99 -35.12 -11.67
N ILE A 311 -9.25 -35.55 -11.62
CA ILE A 311 -10.42 -34.65 -11.60
C ILE A 311 -10.35 -33.72 -10.38
N PHE A 312 -10.17 -34.29 -9.19
CA PHE A 312 -9.99 -33.54 -7.96
C PHE A 312 -8.83 -32.54 -8.10
N HIS A 313 -7.66 -33.02 -8.51
CA HIS A 313 -6.44 -32.22 -8.61
C HIS A 313 -6.60 -31.04 -9.57
N TYR A 314 -7.29 -31.22 -10.70
CA TYR A 314 -7.53 -30.14 -11.65
C TYR A 314 -8.57 -29.15 -11.14
N ILE A 315 -9.74 -29.61 -10.69
CA ILE A 315 -10.83 -28.72 -10.25
C ILE A 315 -10.38 -27.89 -9.05
N VAL A 316 -9.81 -28.51 -8.03
CA VAL A 316 -9.34 -27.81 -6.82
C VAL A 316 -8.18 -26.87 -7.16
N GLY A 317 -7.26 -27.32 -8.01
CA GLY A 317 -6.13 -26.51 -8.48
C GLY A 317 -6.57 -25.21 -9.16
N TYR A 318 -7.41 -25.29 -10.20
CA TYR A 318 -7.87 -24.09 -10.93
C TYR A 318 -8.77 -23.20 -10.09
N THR A 319 -9.64 -23.79 -9.25
CA THR A 319 -10.48 -23.02 -8.31
C THR A 319 -9.61 -22.20 -7.35
N THR A 320 -8.54 -22.80 -6.83
CA THR A 320 -7.58 -22.12 -5.94
C THR A 320 -6.91 -20.95 -6.64
N ILE A 321 -6.50 -21.08 -7.91
CA ILE A 321 -5.91 -19.98 -8.68
C ILE A 321 -6.90 -18.82 -8.88
N GLY A 322 -8.15 -19.12 -9.26
CA GLY A 322 -9.17 -18.08 -9.44
C GLY A 322 -9.45 -17.30 -8.15
N LEU A 323 -9.63 -18.02 -7.04
CA LEU A 323 -9.83 -17.42 -5.72
C LEU A 323 -8.60 -16.62 -5.27
N ALA A 324 -7.39 -17.09 -5.56
CA ALA A 324 -6.15 -16.40 -5.21
C ALA A 324 -6.04 -15.04 -5.90
N ILE A 325 -6.27 -14.99 -7.21
CA ILE A 325 -6.22 -13.72 -7.98
C ILE A 325 -7.23 -12.72 -7.42
N TRP A 326 -8.47 -13.15 -7.21
CA TRP A 326 -9.50 -12.29 -6.62
C TRP A 326 -9.11 -11.80 -5.22
N ASN A 327 -8.59 -12.69 -4.38
CA ASN A 327 -8.25 -12.34 -3.01
C ASN A 327 -7.05 -11.39 -2.91
N VAL A 328 -6.06 -11.52 -3.80
CA VAL A 328 -4.93 -10.59 -3.91
C VAL A 328 -5.41 -9.22 -4.38
N LEU A 329 -6.27 -9.15 -5.40
CA LEU A 329 -6.86 -7.88 -5.85
C LEU A 329 -7.66 -7.21 -4.73
N LYS A 330 -8.44 -7.98 -3.97
CA LYS A 330 -9.17 -7.47 -2.81
C LYS A 330 -8.23 -7.00 -1.70
N GLY A 331 -7.10 -7.67 -1.50
CA GLY A 331 -6.05 -7.25 -0.58
C GLY A 331 -5.45 -5.89 -0.95
N PHE A 332 -5.18 -5.63 -2.23
CA PHE A 332 -4.72 -4.31 -2.68
C PHE A 332 -5.74 -3.21 -2.41
N ASP A 333 -7.04 -3.49 -2.59
CA ASP A 333 -8.11 -2.54 -2.27
C ASP A 333 -8.19 -2.24 -0.77
N ILE A 334 -7.99 -3.24 0.07
CA ILE A 334 -7.96 -3.09 1.54
C ILE A 334 -6.76 -2.25 1.99
N LEU A 335 -5.59 -2.47 1.39
CA LEU A 335 -4.38 -1.74 1.73
C LEU A 335 -4.40 -0.27 1.25
N ASN A 336 -5.41 0.14 0.46
CA ASN A 336 -5.38 1.38 -0.31
C ASN A 336 -4.02 1.54 -1.03
N ALA A 337 -3.50 0.43 -1.55
CA ALA A 337 -2.18 0.41 -2.17
C ALA A 337 -2.15 1.42 -3.32
N GLU A 338 -0.99 2.06 -3.55
CA GLU A 338 -0.88 2.99 -4.66
C GLU A 338 -1.35 2.33 -5.95
N LYS A 339 -2.10 3.08 -6.77
CA LYS A 339 -2.70 2.56 -8.00
C LYS A 339 -1.69 1.85 -8.89
N MET A 340 -0.41 2.22 -8.81
CA MET A 340 0.70 1.57 -9.49
C MET A 340 0.86 0.09 -9.11
N TRP A 341 0.85 -0.27 -7.82
CA TRP A 341 1.02 -1.68 -7.38
C TRP A 341 -0.09 -2.60 -7.88
N LYS A 342 -1.35 -2.17 -7.76
CA LYS A 342 -2.50 -2.93 -8.27
C LYS A 342 -2.43 -3.09 -9.79
N LYS A 343 -2.06 -2.02 -10.52
CA LYS A 343 -1.86 -2.06 -11.98
C LYS A 343 -0.71 -2.97 -12.38
N SER A 344 0.42 -2.94 -11.67
CA SER A 344 1.55 -3.82 -11.92
C SER A 344 1.18 -5.29 -11.73
N TYR A 345 0.48 -5.63 -10.65
CA TYR A 345 0.00 -7.00 -10.44
C TYR A 345 -0.95 -7.45 -11.55
N LEU A 346 -1.91 -6.60 -11.94
CA LEU A 346 -2.82 -6.90 -13.06
C LEU A 346 -2.03 -7.11 -14.37
N GLY A 347 -1.02 -6.28 -14.64
CA GLY A 347 -0.11 -6.45 -15.78
C GLY A 347 0.64 -7.78 -15.75
N THR A 348 1.10 -8.23 -14.57
CA THR A 348 1.73 -9.55 -14.39
C THR A 348 0.76 -10.68 -14.70
N ILE A 349 -0.49 -10.62 -14.22
CA ILE A 349 -1.51 -11.65 -14.49
C ILE A 349 -1.86 -11.70 -15.98
N ILE A 350 -2.04 -10.55 -16.63
CA ILE A 350 -2.29 -10.47 -18.07
C ILE A 350 -1.11 -11.06 -18.87
N SER A 351 0.13 -10.76 -18.44
CA SER A 351 1.34 -11.32 -19.07
C SER A 351 1.38 -12.84 -18.93
N LEU A 352 1.13 -13.38 -17.72
CA LEU A 352 1.08 -14.83 -17.50
C LEU A 352 -0.02 -15.51 -18.31
N ALA A 353 -1.20 -14.90 -18.39
CA ALA A 353 -2.30 -15.39 -19.21
C ALA A 353 -1.94 -15.41 -20.71
N THR A 354 -1.27 -14.35 -21.19
CA THR A 354 -0.78 -14.26 -22.57
C THR A 354 0.24 -15.36 -22.87
N ILE A 355 1.21 -15.57 -21.96
CA ILE A 355 2.20 -16.66 -22.09
C ILE A 355 1.49 -18.02 -22.10
N ALA A 356 0.49 -18.23 -21.24
CA ALA A 356 -0.29 -19.46 -21.22
C ALA A 356 -1.00 -19.72 -22.55
N VAL A 357 -1.62 -18.70 -23.16
CA VAL A 357 -2.25 -18.82 -24.50
C VAL A 357 -1.22 -19.19 -25.57
N ILE A 358 -0.05 -18.55 -25.58
CA ILE A 358 1.04 -18.87 -26.51
C ILE A 358 1.50 -20.32 -26.32
N LEU A 359 1.72 -20.74 -25.08
CA LEU A 359 2.13 -22.12 -24.77
C LEU A 359 1.04 -23.14 -25.14
N GLU A 360 -0.24 -22.80 -25.01
CA GLU A 360 -1.35 -23.66 -25.45
C GLU A 360 -1.29 -23.86 -26.97
N VAL A 361 -1.08 -22.80 -27.75
CA VAL A 361 -0.91 -22.90 -29.22
C VAL A 361 0.32 -23.74 -29.57
N ILE A 362 1.47 -23.48 -28.96
CA ILE A 362 2.72 -24.22 -29.22
C ILE A 362 2.56 -25.70 -28.91
N THR A 363 2.02 -26.02 -27.73
CA THR A 363 1.82 -27.42 -27.31
C THR A 363 0.79 -28.13 -28.20
N TRP A 364 -0.26 -27.43 -28.65
CA TRP A 364 -1.21 -27.99 -29.61
C TRP A 364 -0.57 -28.30 -30.96
N ILE A 365 0.21 -27.38 -31.52
CA ILE A 365 0.98 -27.59 -32.76
C ILE A 365 1.93 -28.79 -32.60
N TRP A 366 2.66 -28.85 -31.49
CA TRP A 366 3.59 -29.94 -31.20
C TRP A 366 2.87 -31.30 -31.16
N VAL A 367 1.72 -31.39 -30.47
CA VAL A 367 0.91 -32.62 -30.40
C VAL A 367 0.39 -33.02 -31.78
N CYS A 368 -0.09 -32.07 -32.59
CA CYS A 368 -0.55 -32.34 -33.95
C CYS A 368 0.58 -32.83 -34.86
N ASN A 369 1.76 -32.20 -34.80
CA ASN A 369 2.92 -32.61 -35.58
C ASN A 369 3.40 -34.02 -35.19
N LYS A 370 3.42 -34.33 -33.88
CA LYS A 370 3.77 -35.67 -33.39
C LYS A 370 2.78 -36.74 -33.82
N LYS A 371 1.48 -36.44 -33.82
CA LYS A 371 0.46 -37.35 -34.38
C LYS A 371 0.69 -37.59 -35.87
N ARG A 372 1.04 -36.54 -36.63
CA ARG A 372 1.30 -36.64 -38.07
C ARG A 372 2.54 -37.50 -38.38
N THR A 373 3.64 -37.31 -37.65
CA THR A 373 4.86 -38.12 -37.84
C THR A 373 4.63 -39.58 -37.48
N LYS A 374 3.94 -39.87 -36.36
CA LYS A 374 3.58 -41.23 -35.98
C LYS A 374 2.70 -41.91 -37.04
N ASN A 375 1.65 -41.24 -37.51
CA ASN A 375 0.80 -41.78 -38.58
C ASN A 375 1.57 -42.03 -39.89
N SER A 376 2.60 -41.23 -40.18
CA SER A 376 3.46 -41.43 -41.36
C SER A 376 4.38 -42.64 -41.19
N GLN A 377 4.93 -42.85 -39.99
CA GLN A 377 5.74 -44.04 -39.66
C GLN A 377 4.90 -45.32 -39.67
N ASP A 378 3.72 -45.31 -39.05
CA ASP A 378 2.82 -46.47 -39.01
C ASP A 378 2.42 -46.90 -40.44
N ARG A 379 2.16 -45.94 -41.35
CA ARG A 379 1.91 -46.21 -42.77
C ARG A 379 3.12 -46.78 -43.51
N ALA A 380 4.33 -46.30 -43.22
CA ALA A 380 5.56 -46.81 -43.84
C ALA A 380 5.84 -48.26 -43.43
N VAL A 381 5.60 -48.61 -42.16
CA VAL A 381 5.77 -49.98 -41.64
C VAL A 381 4.77 -50.96 -42.28
N ILE A 382 3.50 -50.55 -42.44
CA ILE A 382 2.48 -51.38 -43.11
C ILE A 382 2.85 -51.61 -44.58
N GLY A 383 3.35 -50.59 -45.28
CA GLY A 383 3.77 -50.71 -46.68
C GLY A 383 4.94 -51.68 -46.88
N GLN A 384 5.88 -51.78 -45.93
CA GLN A 384 7.00 -52.72 -45.97
C GLN A 384 6.63 -54.17 -45.64
N GLN A 385 5.51 -54.42 -44.97
CA GLN A 385 5.02 -55.78 -44.68
C GLN A 385 4.18 -56.37 -45.83
N GLN A 386 3.82 -55.56 -46.82
CA GLN A 386 2.99 -55.96 -47.97
C GLN A 386 3.80 -56.19 -49.26
N THR A 387 5.10 -55.92 -49.24
CA THR A 387 6.08 -56.21 -50.29
C THR A 387 6.99 -57.33 -49.85
#